data_AF-A0A183PT54-F1
#
_entry.id   AF-A0A183PT54-F1
#
_cell.length_a   1.000
_cell.length_b   1.000
_cell.length_c   1.000
_cell.angle_alpha   90.00
_cell.angle_beta   90.00
_cell.angle_gamma   90.00
#
_symmetry.space_group_name_H-M   'P 1'
#
loop_
_entity.id
_entity.type
_entity.pdbx_description
1 polymer ?
#
loop_
_entity_poly.entity_id
_entity_poly.type
_entity_poly.pdbx_seq_one_letter_code
_entity_poly.pdbx_strand_id
1 'polypeptide(L)'
;MTTWPDFDVPNLSEFQTFMNDYRELKCAESHRYSPTLVHCTAGVGRTGTFIVADLLQIYKESNCVYYDIPGIILQMRRCRPSMVQKVVST
;
A
#
# COMPACT_ATOMS: atom_id res chain seq x y z
N MET A 1 -5.96 -9.35 -3.60
CA MET A 1 -6.74 -8.60 -4.62
C MET A 1 -6.50 -9.17 -6.00
N THR A 2 -7.53 -9.71 -6.65
CA THR A 2 -7.45 -10.32 -8.01
C THR A 2 -8.03 -9.43 -9.11
N THR A 3 -8.74 -8.36 -8.76
CA THR A 3 -9.52 -7.51 -9.66
C THR A 3 -8.87 -6.16 -9.97
N TRP A 4 -7.63 -5.91 -9.51
CA TRP A 4 -6.93 -4.66 -9.83
C TRP A 4 -6.58 -4.60 -11.33
N PRO A 5 -7.09 -3.62 -12.10
CA PRO A 5 -6.81 -3.52 -13.55
C PRO A 5 -5.33 -3.26 -13.88
N ASP A 6 -4.85 -3.77 -15.02
CA ASP A 6 -3.44 -3.66 -15.46
C ASP A 6 -2.96 -2.24 -15.73
N PHE A 7 -3.85 -1.41 -16.25
CA PHE A 7 -3.53 -0.03 -16.61
C PHE A 7 -4.39 0.96 -15.84
N ASP A 8 -4.94 0.60 -14.69
CA ASP A 8 -5.78 1.50 -13.89
C ASP A 8 -5.66 1.32 -12.37
N VAL A 9 -6.40 2.14 -11.64
CA VAL A 9 -6.55 2.08 -10.19
C VAL A 9 -7.63 1.06 -9.81
N PRO A 10 -7.59 0.49 -8.59
CA PRO A 10 -8.59 -0.46 -8.16
C PRO A 10 -9.92 0.25 -7.86
N ASN A 11 -11.02 -0.50 -7.88
CA ASN A 11 -12.26 0.00 -7.29
C ASN A 11 -12.03 0.29 -5.80
N LEU A 12 -12.51 1.45 -5.33
CA LEU A 12 -12.28 1.90 -3.95
C LEU A 12 -12.83 0.93 -2.90
N SER A 13 -14.05 0.40 -3.08
CA SER A 13 -14.66 -0.48 -2.09
C SER A 13 -13.93 -1.82 -2.04
N GLU A 14 -13.56 -2.38 -3.19
CA GLU A 14 -12.77 -3.62 -3.25
C GLU A 14 -11.39 -3.45 -2.62
N PHE A 15 -10.74 -2.31 -2.86
CA PHE A 15 -9.45 -2.01 -2.26
C PHE A 15 -9.57 -1.84 -0.73
N GLN A 16 -10.62 -1.18 -0.25
CA GLN A 16 -10.90 -1.05 1.18
C GLN A 16 -11.13 -2.41 1.85
N THR A 17 -11.95 -3.28 1.24
CA THR A 17 -12.15 -4.65 1.75
C THR A 17 -10.82 -5.39 1.81
N PHE A 18 -10.03 -5.35 0.74
CA PHE A 18 -8.72 -6.00 0.71
C PHE A 18 -7.76 -5.49 1.81
N MET A 19 -7.76 -4.18 2.08
CA MET A 19 -6.96 -3.59 3.15
C MET A 19 -7.43 -4.04 4.54
N ASN A 20 -8.74 -4.14 4.77
CA ASN A 20 -9.29 -4.61 6.04
C ASN A 20 -8.96 -6.09 6.26
N ASP A 21 -9.20 -6.94 5.26
CA ASP A 21 -8.90 -8.38 5.32
C ASP A 21 -7.41 -8.61 5.62
N TYR A 22 -6.52 -7.89 4.93
CA TYR A 22 -5.07 -7.97 5.18
C TYR A 22 -4.73 -7.65 6.64
N ARG A 23 -5.33 -6.60 7.22
CA ARG A 23 -4.99 -6.15 8.58
C ARG A 23 -5.58 -7.06 9.64
N GLU A 24 -6.78 -7.58 9.43
CA GLU A 24 -7.38 -8.61 10.29
C GLU A 24 -6.49 -9.85 10.34
N LEU A 25 -6.09 -10.36 9.16
CA LEU A 25 -5.17 -11.49 9.07
C LEU A 25 -3.84 -11.18 9.75
N LYS A 26 -3.23 -10.02 9.45
CA LYS A 26 -1.94 -9.62 10.03
C LYS A 26 -2.00 -9.51 11.56
N CYS A 27 -3.09 -9.01 12.12
CA CYS A 27 -3.26 -8.89 13.57
C CYS A 27 -3.45 -10.24 14.27
N ALA A 28 -4.08 -11.21 13.60
CA ALA A 28 -4.30 -12.56 14.09
C ALA A 28 -3.04 -13.45 14.03
N GLU A 29 -2.09 -13.13 13.15
CA GLU A 29 -0.83 -13.87 12.99
C GLU A 29 0.07 -13.82 14.24
N SER A 30 0.63 -14.96 14.62
CA SER A 30 1.58 -15.07 15.73
C SER A 30 2.87 -14.28 15.48
N HIS A 31 3.26 -14.14 14.21
CA HIS A 31 4.44 -13.41 13.75
C HIS A 31 4.07 -12.05 13.13
N ARG A 32 3.06 -11.37 13.67
CA ARG A 32 2.58 -10.07 13.16
C ARG A 32 3.66 -8.96 13.07
N TYR A 33 4.79 -9.11 13.74
CA TYR A 33 5.91 -8.16 13.66
C TYR A 33 6.93 -8.50 12.57
N SER A 34 6.81 -9.67 11.93
CA SER A 34 7.67 -10.05 10.81
C SER A 34 7.30 -9.27 9.53
N PRO A 35 8.26 -9.02 8.62
CA PRO A 35 7.97 -8.35 7.35
C PRO A 35 6.89 -9.08 6.54
N THR A 36 6.00 -8.32 5.91
CA THR A 36 5.02 -8.85 4.95
C THR A 36 5.64 -8.83 3.54
N LEU A 37 5.66 -9.97 2.86
CA LEU A 37 5.99 -10.02 1.43
C LEU A 37 4.84 -9.43 0.60
N VAL A 38 5.10 -8.35 -0.12
CA VAL A 38 4.14 -7.73 -1.04
C VAL A 38 4.71 -7.78 -2.44
N HIS A 39 3.94 -8.28 -3.41
CA HIS A 39 4.37 -8.34 -4.80
C HIS A 39 3.24 -7.97 -5.78
N CYS A 40 3.64 -7.60 -6.99
CA CYS A 40 2.79 -7.55 -8.17
C CYS A 40 3.63 -8.11 -9.34
N THR A 41 3.44 -7.65 -10.58
CA THR A 41 4.26 -8.08 -11.72
C THR A 41 5.71 -7.57 -11.62
N ALA A 42 5.92 -6.25 -11.57
CA ALA A 42 7.25 -5.64 -11.45
C ALA A 42 7.66 -5.35 -9.99
N GLY A 43 6.73 -5.51 -9.05
CA GLY A 43 6.97 -5.24 -7.63
C GLY A 43 7.19 -3.76 -7.31
N VAL A 44 6.63 -2.81 -8.08
CA VAL A 44 6.84 -1.36 -7.89
C VAL A 44 5.56 -0.53 -7.92
N GLY A 45 4.66 -0.78 -8.89
CA GLY A 45 3.41 -0.03 -9.04
C GLY A 45 2.40 -0.33 -7.92
N ARG A 46 1.57 -1.37 -8.12
CA ARG A 46 0.57 -1.81 -7.14
C ARG A 46 1.18 -2.13 -5.77
N THR A 47 2.36 -2.75 -5.76
CA THR A 47 3.14 -3.01 -4.53
C THR A 47 3.42 -1.72 -3.76
N GLY A 48 3.91 -0.69 -4.43
CA GLY A 48 4.16 0.61 -3.79
C GLY A 48 2.86 1.24 -3.29
N THR A 49 1.80 1.21 -4.09
CA THR A 49 0.50 1.78 -3.71
C THR A 49 -0.08 1.10 -2.46
N PHE A 50 -0.02 -0.24 -2.38
CA PHE A 50 -0.45 -0.99 -1.21
C PHE A 50 0.35 -0.62 0.05
N ILE A 51 1.68 -0.57 -0.04
CA ILE A 51 2.54 -0.24 1.10
C ILE A 51 2.27 1.18 1.60
N VAL A 52 2.11 2.17 0.70
CA VAL A 52 1.74 3.53 1.09
C VAL A 52 0.37 3.54 1.78
N ALA A 53 -0.63 2.84 1.24
CA ALA A 53 -1.96 2.77 1.83
C ALA A 53 -1.93 2.17 3.24
N ASP A 54 -1.15 1.11 3.46
CA ASP A 54 -0.99 0.48 4.78
C ASP A 54 -0.33 1.44 5.80
N LEU A 55 0.73 2.13 5.39
CA LEU A 55 1.38 3.15 6.22
C LEU A 55 0.43 4.30 6.59
N LEU A 56 -0.37 4.78 5.62
CA LEU A 56 -1.33 5.84 5.87
C LEU A 56 -2.44 5.40 6.84
N GLN A 57 -2.85 4.13 6.78
CA GLN A 57 -3.81 3.56 7.71
C GLN A 57 -3.24 3.49 9.14
N ILE A 58 -1.97 3.13 9.30
CA ILE A 58 -1.28 3.17 10.61
C ILE A 58 -1.20 4.59 11.15
N TYR A 59 -0.90 5.57 10.29
CA TYR A 59 -0.86 6.99 10.69
C TYR A 59 -2.24 7.50 11.12
N LYS A 60 -3.29 7.09 10.40
CA LYS A 60 -4.68 7.41 10.76
C LYS A 60 -5.04 6.91 12.15
N GLU A 61 -4.66 5.68 12.50
CA GLU A 61 -4.91 5.11 13.84
C GLU A 61 -4.08 5.75 14.93
N SER A 62 -2.91 6.27 14.58
CA SER A 62 -2.04 7.02 15.48
C SER A 62 -2.50 8.47 15.69
N ASN A 63 -3.67 8.85 15.17
CA ASN A 63 -4.19 10.23 15.17
C ASN A 63 -3.21 11.25 14.56
N CYS A 64 -2.47 10.84 13.52
CA CYS A 64 -1.56 11.75 12.83
C CYS A 64 -2.34 12.88 12.15
N VAL A 65 -1.89 14.12 12.34
CA VAL A 65 -2.52 15.33 11.79
C VAL A 65 -1.98 15.73 10.42
N TYR A 66 -0.91 15.09 9.95
CA TYR A 66 -0.24 15.43 8.70
C TYR A 66 0.27 14.19 7.96
N TYR A 67 0.08 14.15 6.64
CA TYR A 67 0.45 13.02 5.79
C TYR A 67 1.35 13.49 4.64
N ASP A 68 2.67 13.33 4.80
CA ASP A 68 3.65 13.63 3.74
C ASP A 68 3.74 12.49 2.72
N ILE A 69 2.70 12.31 1.90
CA ILE A 69 2.68 11.27 0.86
C ILE A 69 3.89 11.37 -0.08
N PRO A 70 4.30 12.55 -0.58
CA PRO A 70 5.50 12.68 -1.39
C PRO A 70 6.78 12.23 -0.66
N GLY A 71 6.95 12.61 0.60
CA GLY A 71 8.08 12.20 1.44
C GLY A 71 8.12 10.69 1.69
N ILE A 72 6.97 10.07 1.96
CA ILE A 72 6.83 8.61 2.09
C ILE A 72 7.27 7.92 0.81
N ILE A 73 6.75 8.35 -0.35
CA ILE A 73 7.11 7.79 -1.66
C ILE A 73 8.60 7.97 -1.94
N LEU A 74 9.18 9.13 -1.61
CA LEU A 74 10.61 9.39 -1.75
C LEU A 74 11.45 8.41 -0.92
N GLN A 75 11.08 8.16 0.34
CA GLN A 75 11.77 7.17 1.17
C GLN A 75 11.63 5.76 0.61
N MET A 76 10.43 5.37 0.18
CA MET A 76 10.23 4.06 -0.45
C MET A 76 11.08 3.87 -1.71
N ARG A 77 11.21 4.93 -2.53
CA ARG A 77 12.06 4.91 -3.74
C ARG A 77 13.55 4.81 -3.44
N ARG A 78 14.01 5.17 -2.23
CA ARG A 78 15.37 4.89 -1.77
C ARG A 78 15.60 3.42 -1.44
N CYS A 79 14.57 2.72 -0.97
CA CYS A 79 14.63 1.29 -0.67
C CYS A 79 14.44 0.41 -1.92
N ARG A 80 13.54 0.80 -2.82
CA ARG A 80 13.32 0.14 -4.12
C ARG A 80 12.94 1.19 -5.17
N PRO A 81 13.73 1.36 -6.25
CA PRO A 81 13.43 2.35 -7.28
C PRO A 81 12.02 2.20 -7.85
N SER A 82 11.44 3.33 -8.27
CA SER A 82 10.16 3.41 -9.00
C SER A 82 8.91 2.96 -8.24
N MET A 83 8.97 2.80 -6.91
CA MET A 83 7.77 2.59 -6.09
C MET A 83 6.69 3.65 -6.38
N VAL A 84 5.43 3.20 -6.51
CA VAL A 84 4.29 4.01 -6.96
C VAL A 84 4.55 4.61 -8.34
N GLN A 85 4.25 3.84 -9.38
CA GLN A 85 4.69 4.12 -10.75
C GLN A 85 3.74 5.01 -11.56
N LYS A 86 2.42 4.89 -11.34
CA LYS A 86 1.42 5.60 -12.16
C LYS A 86 1.07 6.95 -11.55
N VAL A 87 1.21 8.01 -12.33
CA VAL A 87 0.60 9.32 -12.06
C VAL A 87 -0.78 9.33 -12.71
N VAL A 88 -1.77 9.97 -12.07
CA VAL A 88 -3.13 10.06 -12.64
C VAL A 88 -3.03 10.69 -14.03
N SER A 89 -3.41 9.93 -15.06
CA SER A 89 -3.63 10.48 -16.40
C SER A 89 -4.83 11.42 -16.29
N THR A 90 -4.58 12.72 -16.42
CA THR A 90 -5.65 13.72 -16.56
C THR A 90 -6.23 13.67 -17.96
#